data_AF-A0A7W3SXC5-F1
#
_entry.id   AF-A0A7W3SXC5-F1
#
_cell.length_a   1.000
_cell.length_b   1.000
_cell.length_c   1.000
_cell.angle_alpha   90.00
_cell.angle_beta   90.00
_cell.angle_gamma   90.00
#
_symmetry.space_group_name_H-M   'P 1'
#
loop_
_entity.id
_entity.type
_entity.pdbx_description
1 polymer ?
#
loop_
_entity_poly.entity_id
_entity_poly.type
_entity_poly.pdbx_seq_one_letter_code
_entity_poly.pdbx_strand_id
1 'polypeptide(L)'
;MEEFTEEQQQHINQLIADTKATWESEHLAPVIAERDELRQFKPKEENEQEKMIKQLQAELNHQKLVAKLRNSNLDDFIDFLNVDDNEDLQNKIDRLNVVLESRKLSNNYVPDNHKQTNAYDQAASKGDTLGMISAKINKLFN
;
A
#
# COMPACT_ATOMS: atom_id res chain seq x y z
N MET A 1 -13.75 20.88 73.71
CA MET A 1 -12.66 20.45 72.83
C MET A 1 -11.40 20.71 73.62
N GLU A 2 -10.66 19.68 74.00
CA GLU A 2 -9.35 19.88 74.62
C GLU A 2 -8.42 20.47 73.55
N GLU A 3 -7.99 21.71 73.76
CA GLU A 3 -6.95 22.33 72.96
C GLU A 3 -5.60 21.78 73.41
N PHE A 4 -4.74 21.47 72.44
CA PHE A 4 -3.37 21.05 72.72
C PHE A 4 -2.63 22.16 73.47
N THR A 5 -1.78 21.79 74.41
CA THR A 5 -0.86 22.75 75.05
C THR A 5 0.11 23.31 74.02
N GLU A 6 0.70 24.49 74.27
CA GLU A 6 1.64 25.11 73.32
C GLU A 6 2.82 24.19 72.96
N GLU A 7 3.34 23.44 73.94
CA GLU A 7 4.39 22.45 73.74
C GLU A 7 3.93 21.26 72.88
N GLN A 8 2.70 20.77 73.08
CA GLN A 8 2.11 19.71 72.26
C GLN A 8 1.91 20.20 70.82
N GLN A 9 1.45 21.44 70.64
CA GLN A 9 1.26 22.03 69.32
C GLN A 9 2.58 22.22 68.57
N GLN A 10 3.65 22.64 69.27
CA GLN A 10 4.99 22.73 68.70
C GLN A 10 5.52 21.35 68.28
N HIS A 11 5.34 20.32 69.11
CA HIS A 11 5.75 18.96 68.78
C HIS A 11 4.99 18.40 67.57
N ILE A 12 3.68 18.63 67.50
CA ILE A 12 2.85 18.24 66.35
C ILE A 12 3.31 18.95 65.08
N ASN A 13 3.59 20.26 65.16
CA ASN A 13 4.08 21.02 64.01
C ASN A 13 5.45 20.50 63.53
N GLN A 14 6.34 20.14 64.45
CA GLN A 14 7.64 19.55 64.14
C GLN A 14 7.48 18.20 63.43
N LEU A 15 6.64 17.31 63.97
CA LEU A 15 6.33 16.00 63.37
C LEU A 15 5.76 16.14 61.96
N ILE A 16 4.86 17.09 61.74
CA ILE A 16 4.28 17.35 60.41
C ILE A 16 5.37 17.86 59.45
N ALA A 17 6.21 18.79 59.90
CA ALA A 17 7.30 19.33 59.08
C ALA A 17 8.30 18.23 58.69
N ASP A 18 8.71 17.40 59.65
CA ASP A 18 9.65 16.30 59.44
C ASP A 18 9.05 15.24 58.51
N THR A 19 7.81 14.82 58.77
CA THR A 19 7.10 13.84 57.93
C THR A 19 6.95 14.34 56.49
N LYS A 20 6.64 15.64 56.32
CA LYS A 20 6.54 16.25 55.00
C LYS A 20 7.89 16.27 54.29
N ALA A 21 8.97 16.65 54.98
CA ALA A 21 10.31 16.67 54.42
C ALA A 21 10.76 15.26 54.00
N THR A 22 10.50 14.24 54.83
CA THR A 22 10.77 12.84 54.51
C THR A 22 9.97 12.39 53.27
N TRP A 23 8.67 12.69 53.21
CA TRP A 23 7.83 12.31 52.07
C TRP A 23 8.26 13.00 50.77
N GLU A 24 8.61 14.29 50.82
CA GLU A 24 9.11 15.02 49.65
C GLU A 24 10.41 14.42 49.11
N SER A 25 11.32 14.01 50.01
CA SER A 25 12.61 13.42 49.65
C SER A 25 12.50 11.96 49.18
N GLU A 26 11.78 11.11 49.91
CA GLU A 26 11.75 9.66 49.68
C GLU A 26 10.73 9.23 48.63
N HIS A 27 9.70 10.04 48.37
CA HIS A 27 8.62 9.67 47.47
C HIS A 27 8.43 10.67 46.33
N LEU A 28 8.32 11.97 46.62
CA LEU A 28 8.02 12.94 45.57
C LEU A 28 9.19 13.14 44.60
N ALA A 29 10.41 13.33 45.14
CA ALA A 29 11.62 13.52 44.33
C ALA A 29 11.90 12.36 43.36
N PRO A 30 11.88 11.07 43.77
CA PRO A 30 12.12 9.97 42.83
C PRO A 30 11.01 9.84 41.78
N VAL A 31 9.74 10.06 42.13
CA VAL A 31 8.63 10.04 41.16
C VAL A 31 8.77 11.15 40.13
N ILE A 32 9.20 12.35 40.55
CA ILE A 32 9.49 13.46 39.64
C ILE A 32 10.66 13.12 38.71
N ALA A 33 11.73 12.53 39.25
CA ALA A 33 12.88 12.12 38.46
C ALA A 33 12.51 11.06 37.42
N GLU A 34 11.80 10.00 37.81
CA GLU A 34 11.33 8.94 36.91
C GLU A 34 10.40 9.51 35.83
N ARG A 35 9.46 10.39 36.21
CA ARG A 35 8.60 11.09 35.25
C ARG A 35 9.44 11.86 34.23
N ASP A 36 10.42 12.63 34.67
CA ASP A 36 11.22 13.46 33.77
C ASP A 36 12.12 12.62 32.87
N GLU A 37 12.64 11.49 33.36
CA GLU A 37 13.27 10.47 32.53
C GLU A 37 12.29 9.89 31.51
N LEU A 38 11.06 9.56 31.89
CA LEU A 38 10.08 8.97 30.98
C LEU A 38 9.59 9.94 29.91
N ARG A 39 9.54 11.25 30.21
CA ARG A 39 9.10 12.28 29.26
C ARG A 39 9.99 12.38 28.02
N GLN A 40 11.26 11.97 28.11
CA GLN A 40 12.15 11.93 26.94
C GLN A 40 11.71 10.90 25.90
N PHE A 41 10.98 9.85 26.32
CA PHE A 41 10.44 8.82 25.44
C PHE A 41 9.04 9.14 24.92
N LYS A 42 8.46 10.29 25.31
CA LYS A 42 7.19 10.72 24.74
C LYS A 42 7.40 10.86 23.22
N PRO A 43 6.61 10.16 22.38
CA PRO A 43 6.66 10.36 20.95
C PRO A 43 6.49 11.85 20.66
N LYS A 44 7.41 12.43 19.87
CA LYS A 44 7.22 13.79 19.39
C LYS A 44 5.91 13.80 18.61
N GLU A 45 4.97 14.65 19.03
CA GLU A 45 3.80 14.92 18.21
C GLU A 45 4.33 15.58 16.94
N GLU A 46 4.29 14.84 15.83
CA GLU A 46 4.67 15.37 14.52
C GLU A 46 3.89 16.66 14.32
N ASN A 47 4.60 17.77 14.11
CA ASN A 47 3.95 19.05 13.91
C ASN A 47 3.10 18.98 12.62
N GLU A 48 2.12 19.89 12.45
CA GLU A 48 1.24 19.85 11.26
C GLU A 48 2.03 19.91 9.93
N GLN A 49 3.16 20.61 9.92
CA GLN A 49 4.06 20.73 8.77
C GLN A 49 4.79 19.41 8.48
N GLU A 50 5.24 18.68 9.50
CA GLU A 50 5.90 17.38 9.40
C GLU A 50 4.93 16.31 8.88
N LYS A 51 3.69 16.33 9.37
CA LYS A 51 2.60 15.48 8.83
C LYS A 51 2.35 15.78 7.35
N MET A 52 2.28 17.06 6.99
CA MET A 52 2.06 17.46 5.61
C MET A 52 3.23 17.09 4.70
N ILE A 53 4.48 17.27 5.16
CA ILE A 53 5.68 16.83 4.44
C ILE A 53 5.66 15.31 4.23
N LYS A 54 5.30 14.54 5.26
CA LYS A 54 5.22 13.07 5.18
C LYS A 54 4.16 12.61 4.19
N GLN A 55 2.99 13.25 4.17
CA GLN A 55 1.93 13.00 3.19
C GLN A 55 2.40 13.32 1.76
N LEU A 56 2.97 14.51 1.55
CA LEU A 56 3.53 14.91 0.25
C LEU A 56 4.61 13.95 -0.22
N GLN A 57 5.45 13.46 0.70
CA GLN A 57 6.52 12.52 0.36
C GLN A 57 5.98 11.13 0.02
N ALA A 58 4.94 10.66 0.71
CA ALA A 58 4.25 9.43 0.37
C ALA A 58 3.60 9.53 -1.02
N GLU A 59 2.91 10.63 -1.31
CA GLU A 59 2.29 10.88 -2.61
C GLU A 59 3.34 10.96 -3.73
N LEU A 60 4.41 11.71 -3.53
CA LEU A 60 5.51 11.83 -4.50
C LEU A 60 6.16 10.48 -4.78
N ASN A 61 6.36 9.67 -3.74
CA ASN A 61 6.92 8.33 -3.91
C ASN A 61 5.98 7.41 -4.68
N HIS A 62 4.67 7.48 -4.40
CA HIS A 62 3.66 6.74 -5.15
C HIS A 62 3.65 7.15 -6.64
N GLN A 63 3.66 8.45 -6.94
CA GLN A 63 3.73 8.94 -8.32
C GLN A 63 5.01 8.48 -9.05
N LYS A 64 6.16 8.51 -8.36
CA LYS A 64 7.42 7.99 -8.90
C LYS A 64 7.36 6.49 -9.20
N LEU A 65 6.74 5.72 -8.30
CA LEU A 65 6.56 4.28 -8.48
C LEU A 65 5.68 3.98 -9.70
N VAL A 66 4.52 4.63 -9.80
CA VAL A 66 3.62 4.53 -10.95
C VAL A 66 4.36 4.88 -12.24
N ALA A 67 5.05 6.02 -12.30
CA ALA A 67 5.79 6.44 -13.48
C ALA A 67 6.87 5.42 -13.89
N LYS A 68 7.59 4.84 -12.93
CA LYS A 68 8.59 3.79 -13.22
C LYS A 68 7.97 2.51 -13.76
N LEU A 69 6.81 2.10 -13.25
CA LEU A 69 6.08 0.95 -13.77
C LEU A 69 5.62 1.21 -15.22
N ARG A 70 5.05 2.39 -15.50
CA ARG A 70 4.64 2.79 -16.86
C ARG A 70 5.81 2.71 -17.84
N ASN A 71 6.93 3.32 -17.46
CA ASN A 71 8.14 3.33 -18.27
C ASN A 71 8.73 1.92 -18.52
N SER A 72 8.36 0.95 -17.69
CA SER A 72 8.77 -0.44 -17.81
C SER A 72 7.72 -1.32 -18.49
N ASN A 73 6.63 -0.75 -19.02
CA ASN A 73 5.44 -1.46 -19.52
C ASN A 73 4.85 -2.42 -18.47
N LEU A 74 4.75 -1.97 -17.22
CA LEU A 74 4.22 -2.71 -16.07
C LEU A 74 2.99 -2.01 -15.47
N ASP A 75 2.26 -1.21 -16.25
CA ASP A 75 1.07 -0.48 -15.82
C ASP A 75 0.02 -1.37 -15.14
N ASP A 76 -0.17 -2.59 -15.68
CA ASP A 76 -1.12 -3.57 -15.16
C ASP A 76 -0.84 -3.96 -13.70
N PHE A 77 0.35 -3.65 -13.17
CA PHE A 77 0.73 -4.00 -11.80
C PHE A 77 0.48 -2.90 -10.77
N ILE A 78 0.05 -1.70 -11.19
CA ILE A 78 -0.12 -0.53 -10.30
C ILE A 78 -1.09 -0.84 -9.14
N ASP A 79 -2.19 -1.53 -9.43
CA ASP A 79 -3.28 -1.79 -8.49
C ASP A 79 -2.91 -2.78 -7.36
N PHE A 80 -1.75 -3.44 -7.46
CA PHE A 80 -1.28 -4.43 -6.48
C PHE A 80 -0.31 -3.85 -5.44
N LEU A 81 0.12 -2.60 -5.57
CA LEU A 81 1.21 -2.04 -4.77
C LEU A 81 0.81 -1.58 -3.36
N ASN A 82 -0.48 -1.57 -3.03
CA ASN A 82 -1.00 -1.29 -1.70
C ASN A 82 -1.92 -2.45 -1.29
N VAL A 83 -1.79 -2.98 -0.07
CA VAL A 83 -2.73 -3.98 0.49
C VAL A 83 -3.18 -3.43 1.84
N ASP A 84 -4.46 -3.07 1.93
CA ASP A 84 -5.02 -2.46 3.14
C ASP A 84 -5.65 -3.49 4.09
N ASP A 85 -6.12 -4.65 3.57
CA ASP A 85 -6.63 -5.76 4.39
C ASP A 85 -6.45 -7.16 3.76
N ASN A 86 -6.78 -8.21 4.52
CA ASN A 86 -6.63 -9.62 4.13
C ASN A 86 -7.68 -10.11 3.11
N GLU A 87 -8.87 -9.49 3.05
CA GLU A 87 -9.91 -9.85 2.07
C GLU A 87 -9.55 -9.28 0.68
N ASP A 88 -8.95 -8.10 0.67
CA ASP A 88 -8.32 -7.47 -0.48
C ASP A 88 -7.13 -8.27 -1.02
N LEU A 89 -6.42 -9.01 -0.16
CA LEU A 89 -5.26 -9.79 -0.57
C LEU A 89 -5.63 -10.92 -1.56
N GLN A 90 -6.67 -11.70 -1.27
CA GLN A 90 -7.06 -12.80 -2.17
C GLN A 90 -7.58 -12.24 -3.51
N ASN A 91 -8.38 -11.18 -3.47
CA ASN A 91 -8.87 -10.49 -4.67
C ASN A 91 -7.71 -9.94 -5.54
N LYS A 92 -6.67 -9.40 -4.90
CA LYS A 92 -5.45 -8.94 -5.59
C LYS A 92 -4.67 -10.11 -6.18
N ILE A 93 -4.55 -11.24 -5.48
CA ILE A 93 -3.89 -12.45 -6.00
C ILE A 93 -4.62 -12.96 -7.26
N ASP A 94 -5.95 -13.03 -7.23
CA ASP A 94 -6.73 -13.52 -8.36
C ASP A 94 -6.58 -12.61 -9.59
N ARG A 95 -6.66 -11.29 -9.40
CA ARG A 95 -6.41 -10.30 -10.45
C ARG A 95 -4.98 -10.35 -10.98
N LEU A 96 -3.98 -10.59 -10.13
CA LEU A 96 -2.58 -10.73 -10.54
C LEU A 96 -2.41 -11.93 -11.49
N ASN A 97 -3.04 -13.07 -11.17
CA ASN A 97 -3.02 -14.25 -12.05
C ASN A 97 -3.64 -13.94 -13.42
N VAL A 98 -4.75 -13.20 -13.46
CA VAL A 98 -5.38 -12.78 -14.72
C VAL A 98 -4.42 -11.92 -15.56
N VAL A 99 -3.73 -10.95 -14.94
CA VAL A 99 -2.74 -10.11 -15.62
C VAL A 99 -1.59 -10.95 -16.18
N LEU A 100 -1.07 -11.92 -15.41
CA LEU A 100 0.00 -12.81 -15.85
C LEU A 100 -0.43 -13.68 -17.04
N GLU A 101 -1.63 -14.26 -17.01
CA GLU A 101 -2.14 -15.07 -18.13
C GLU A 101 -2.39 -14.22 -19.39
N SER A 102 -2.93 -13.01 -19.25
CA SER A 102 -3.09 -12.08 -20.38
C SER A 102 -1.75 -11.76 -21.04
N ARG A 103 -0.70 -11.54 -20.25
CA ARG A 103 0.67 -11.29 -20.75
C ARG A 103 1.31 -12.52 -21.38
N LYS A 104 1.02 -13.73 -20.89
CA LYS A 104 1.46 -14.99 -21.54
C LYS A 104 0.80 -15.15 -22.90
N LEU A 105 -0.50 -14.89 -23.00
CA LEU A 105 -1.25 -14.95 -24.26
C LEU A 105 -0.75 -13.91 -25.27
N SER A 106 -0.48 -12.67 -24.85
CA SER A 106 0.06 -11.63 -25.75
C SER A 106 1.48 -11.94 -26.25
N ASN A 107 2.26 -12.69 -25.47
CA ASN A 107 3.59 -13.14 -25.86
C ASN A 107 3.59 -14.40 -26.74
N ASN A 108 2.45 -15.10 -26.83
CA ASN A 108 2.31 -16.23 -27.74
C ASN A 108 2.04 -15.70 -29.15
N TYR A 109 2.93 -16.02 -30.08
CA TYR A 109 2.81 -15.70 -31.49
C TYR A 109 1.46 -16.17 -32.04
N VAL A 110 0.60 -15.22 -32.40
CA VAL A 110 -0.58 -15.47 -33.24
C VAL A 110 -0.11 -15.41 -34.69
N PRO A 111 -0.07 -16.53 -35.45
CA PRO A 111 0.33 -16.48 -36.84
C PRO A 111 -0.61 -15.56 -37.63
N ASP A 112 -0.05 -14.46 -38.14
CA ASP A 112 -0.71 -13.44 -38.97
C ASP A 112 -1.07 -13.94 -40.38
N ASN A 113 -1.26 -15.25 -40.55
CA ASN A 113 -1.43 -15.87 -41.85
C ASN A 113 -2.63 -16.80 -41.86
N HIS A 114 -3.79 -16.26 -41.52
CA HIS A 114 -5.01 -16.69 -42.18
C HIS A 114 -4.88 -16.27 -43.64
N LYS A 115 -4.17 -17.06 -44.48
CA LYS A 115 -4.30 -16.93 -45.93
C LYS A 115 -5.79 -16.99 -46.20
N GLN A 116 -6.38 -15.85 -46.59
CA GLN A 116 -7.77 -15.84 -47.01
C GLN A 116 -7.89 -16.87 -48.12
N THR A 117 -8.63 -17.95 -47.86
CA THR A 117 -8.81 -19.01 -48.83
C THR A 117 -9.51 -18.38 -50.02
N ASN A 118 -8.77 -18.14 -51.09
CA ASN A 118 -9.33 -17.47 -52.26
C ASN A 118 -10.40 -18.38 -52.89
N ALA A 119 -11.30 -17.80 -53.70
CA ALA A 119 -12.42 -18.55 -54.28
C ALA A 119 -11.98 -19.81 -55.05
N TYR A 120 -10.79 -19.78 -55.64
CA TYR A 120 -10.21 -20.94 -56.31
C TYR A 120 -9.80 -22.05 -55.33
N ASP A 121 -9.11 -21.71 -54.24
CA ASP A 121 -8.68 -22.65 -53.20
C ASP A 121 -9.89 -23.31 -52.52
N GLN A 122 -10.97 -22.55 -52.32
CA GLN A 122 -12.24 -23.08 -51.80
C GLN A 122 -12.89 -24.08 -52.77
N ALA A 123 -12.94 -23.77 -54.07
CA ALA A 123 -13.50 -24.67 -55.08
C ALA A 123 -12.62 -25.93 -55.27
N ALA A 124 -11.30 -25.76 -55.27
CA ALA A 124 -10.34 -26.85 -55.39
C ALA A 124 -10.44 -27.86 -54.23
N SER A 125 -10.58 -27.37 -52.99
CA SER A 125 -10.75 -28.24 -51.81
C SER A 125 -12.04 -29.07 -51.84
N LYS A 126 -13.07 -28.61 -52.56
CA LYS A 126 -14.37 -29.28 -52.73
C LYS A 126 -14.47 -30.12 -54.00
N GLY A 127 -13.43 -30.15 -54.84
CA GLY A 127 -13.46 -30.81 -56.15
C GLY A 127 -14.41 -30.15 -57.15
N ASP A 128 -14.80 -28.89 -56.92
CA ASP A 128 -15.72 -28.15 -57.78
C ASP A 128 -14.98 -27.56 -58.98
N THR A 129 -14.88 -28.35 -60.04
CA THR A 129 -14.19 -27.97 -61.28
C THR A 129 -14.80 -26.74 -61.97
N LEU A 130 -16.11 -26.55 -61.89
CA LEU A 130 -16.79 -25.37 -62.45
C LEU A 130 -16.44 -24.13 -61.63
N GLY A 131 -16.51 -24.22 -60.30
CA GLY A 131 -16.10 -23.16 -59.38
C GLY A 131 -14.63 -22.76 -59.57
N MET A 132 -13.74 -23.72 -59.83
CA MET A 132 -12.32 -23.46 -60.13
C MET A 132 -12.15 -22.65 -61.42
N ILE A 133 -12.88 -22.99 -62.48
CA ILE A 133 -12.81 -22.28 -63.77
C ILE A 133 -13.37 -20.87 -63.64
N SER A 134 -14.54 -20.73 -63.01
CA SER A 134 -15.15 -19.41 -62.75
C SER A 134 -14.24 -18.50 -61.92
N ALA A 135 -13.56 -19.04 -60.90
CA ALA A 135 -12.61 -18.27 -60.09
C ALA A 135 -11.38 -17.81 -60.91
N LYS A 136 -10.89 -18.63 -61.85
CA LYS A 136 -9.79 -18.22 -62.75
C LYS A 136 -10.23 -17.17 -63.76
N ILE A 137 -11.41 -17.31 -64.36
CA ILE A 137 -11.96 -16.34 -65.32
C ILE A 137 -12.17 -15.00 -64.63
N ASN A 138 -12.83 -14.97 -63.47
CA ASN A 138 -13.04 -13.74 -62.73
C ASN A 138 -11.73 -13.05 -62.32
N LYS A 139 -10.65 -13.81 -62.09
CA LYS A 139 -9.32 -13.24 -61.80
C LYS A 139 -8.62 -12.65 -63.04
N LEU A 140 -9.01 -13.07 -64.24
CA LEU A 140 -8.41 -12.58 -65.49
C LEU A 140 -9.14 -11.35 -66.06
N PHE A 141 -10.41 -11.15 -65.69
CA PHE A 141 -11.28 -10.12 -66.27
C PHE A 141 -11.76 -9.06 -65.27
N ASN A 142 -11.41 -9.18 -63.99
CA ASN A 142 -11.44 -8.10 -63.00
C ASN A 142 -10.02 -7.68 -62.63
#